data_AF-X1C6H8-F1
#
_entry.id   AF-X1C6H8-F1
#
_cell.length_a   1.000
_cell.length_b   1.000
_cell.length_c   1.000
_cell.angle_alpha   90.00
_cell.angle_beta   90.00
_cell.angle_gamma   90.00
#
_symmetry.space_group_name_H-M   'P 1'
#
loop_
_entity.id
_entity.type
_entity.pdbx_description
1 polymer ?
#
loop_
_entity_poly.entity_id
_entity_poly.type
_entity_poly.pdbx_seq_one_letter_code
_entity_poly.pdbx_strand_id
1 'polypeptide(L)' 'MSERCRKREGKLEGEIAKEKQILIRLLDKKFGLNSAARDKILKADNKKKLDRAIDLLLDAKTIDEVLRPLD' A
#
# COMPACT_ATOMS: atom_id res chain seq x y z
N MET A 1 -8.07 34.77 -2.16
CA MET A 1 -7.74 33.57 -1.36
C MET A 1 -7.77 32.38 -2.31
N SER A 2 -6.65 31.67 -2.45
CA SER A 2 -6.30 30.90 -3.66
C SER A 2 -6.93 29.50 -3.72
N GLU A 3 -7.73 29.25 -4.76
CA GLU A 3 -8.38 27.97 -5.08
C GLU A 3 -7.41 26.86 -5.55
N ARG A 4 -6.09 27.11 -5.57
CA ARG A 4 -5.09 26.16 -6.09
C ARG A 4 -4.59 25.13 -5.07
N CYS A 5 -4.94 25.23 -3.79
CA CYS A 5 -4.51 24.25 -2.78
C CYS A 5 -5.29 22.92 -2.86
N ARG A 6 -6.61 22.96 -3.10
CA ARG A 6 -7.48 21.79 -2.93
C ARG A 6 -7.28 20.66 -3.95
N LYS A 7 -6.70 20.93 -5.13
CA LYS A 7 -6.54 19.91 -6.20
C LYS A 7 -5.30 19.01 -6.05
N ARG A 8 -4.30 19.40 -5.25
CA ARG A 8 -3.06 18.61 -5.12
C ARG A 8 -3.18 17.52 -4.08
N GLU A 9 -3.87 17.79 -2.99
CA GLU A 9 -4.03 16.85 -1.88
C GLU A 9 -4.84 15.62 -2.32
N GLY A 10 -5.97 15.81 -3.00
CA GLY A 10 -6.80 14.68 -3.46
C GLY A 10 -6.15 13.77 -4.52
N LYS A 11 -5.14 14.25 -5.26
CA LYS A 11 -4.38 13.39 -6.20
C LYS A 11 -3.44 12.44 -5.48
N LEU A 12 -2.74 12.94 -4.45
CA LEU A 12 -1.84 12.14 -3.63
C LEU A 12 -2.59 11.08 -2.83
N GLU A 13 -3.72 11.46 -2.21
CA GLU A 13 -4.59 10.52 -1.49
C GLU A 13 -5.14 9.43 -2.42
N GLY A 14 -5.53 9.81 -3.65
CA GLY A 14 -6.00 8.86 -4.66
C GLY A 14 -4.93 7.87 -5.12
N GLU A 15 -3.68 8.33 -5.30
CA GLU A 15 -2.55 7.45 -5.65
C GLU A 15 -2.25 6.46 -4.53
N ILE A 16 -2.15 6.92 -3.28
CA ILE A 16 -1.89 6.05 -2.12
C ILE A 16 -3.01 5.02 -1.95
N ALA A 17 -4.28 5.43 -2.07
CA ALA A 17 -5.41 4.51 -2.01
C ALA A 17 -5.37 3.45 -3.12
N LYS A 18 -4.97 3.83 -4.33
CA LYS A 18 -4.82 2.90 -5.45
C LYS A 18 -3.68 1.91 -5.21
N GLU A 19 -2.55 2.37 -4.69
CA GLU A 19 -1.39 1.54 -4.37
C GLU A 19 -1.71 0.51 -3.28
N LYS A 20 -2.43 0.93 -2.22
CA LYS A 20 -2.97 0.03 -1.18
C LYS A 20 -3.82 -1.09 -1.78
N GLN A 21 -4.75 -0.73 -2.66
CA GLN A 21 -5.65 -1.69 -3.33
C GLN A 21 -4.87 -2.68 -4.20
N ILE A 22 -3.85 -2.21 -4.92
CA ILE A 22 -2.99 -3.06 -5.76
C ILE A 22 -2.23 -4.06 -4.88
N LEU A 23 -1.56 -3.58 -3.82
CA LEU A 23 -0.79 -4.42 -2.92
C LEU A 23 -1.67 -5.47 -2.24
N ILE A 24 -2.88 -5.09 -1.78
CA ILE A 24 -3.85 -6.02 -1.20
C ILE A 24 -4.21 -7.13 -2.21
N ARG A 25 -4.56 -6.78 -3.45
CA ARG A 25 -4.93 -7.78 -4.48
C ARG A 25 -3.77 -8.70 -4.84
N LEU A 26 -2.55 -8.18 -4.90
CA LEU A 26 -1.35 -8.96 -5.21
C LEU A 26 -1.02 -9.95 -4.10
N LEU A 27 -1.03 -9.50 -2.85
CA LEU A 27 -0.79 -10.35 -1.69
C LEU A 27 -1.88 -11.40 -1.51
N ASP A 28 -3.14 -11.02 -1.73
CA ASP A 28 -4.28 -11.94 -1.67
C ASP A 28 -4.14 -13.07 -2.69
N LYS A 29 -3.71 -12.75 -3.91
CA LYS A 29 -3.45 -13.75 -4.97
C LYS A 29 -2.23 -14.63 -4.72
N LYS A 30 -1.12 -14.07 -4.20
CA LYS A 30 0.15 -14.81 -4.06
C LYS A 30 0.18 -15.66 -2.79
N PHE A 31 -0.38 -15.16 -1.68
CA PHE A 31 -0.24 -15.77 -0.36
C PHE A 31 -1.55 -16.02 0.39
N GLY A 32 -2.67 -15.43 -0.04
CA GLY A 32 -3.91 -15.42 0.74
C GLY A 32 -3.83 -14.42 1.89
N LEU A 33 -4.42 -13.23 1.71
CA LEU A 33 -4.24 -12.13 2.65
C LEU A 33 -5.25 -12.22 3.79
N ASN A 34 -4.76 -12.29 5.03
CA ASN A 34 -5.64 -12.24 6.20
C ASN A 34 -6.14 -10.81 6.47
N SER A 35 -7.30 -10.67 7.12
CA SER A 35 -7.92 -9.39 7.47
C SER A 35 -7.00 -8.47 8.28
N ALA A 36 -6.16 -9.03 9.18
CA ALA A 36 -5.19 -8.26 9.94
C ALA A 36 -4.08 -7.63 9.06
N ALA A 37 -3.58 -8.39 8.08
CA ALA A 37 -2.59 -7.90 7.12
C ALA A 37 -3.19 -6.83 6.20
N ARG A 38 -4.45 -7.02 5.79
CA ARG A 38 -5.21 -6.02 5.03
C ARG A 38 -5.34 -4.69 5.77
N ASP A 39 -5.66 -4.75 7.05
CA ASP A 39 -5.80 -3.56 7.89
C ASP A 39 -4.47 -2.81 8.05
N LYS A 40 -3.34 -3.53 8.21
CA LYS A 40 -1.99 -2.93 8.20
C LYS A 40 -1.72 -2.13 6.92
N ILE A 41 -2.02 -2.71 5.75
CA ILE A 41 -1.82 -2.04 4.46
C ILE A 41 -2.73 -0.81 4.32
N LEU A 42 -3.99 -0.91 4.76
CA LEU A 42 -4.93 0.21 4.73
C LEU A 42 -4.51 1.38 5.63
N LYS A 43 -3.90 1.08 6.77
CA LYS A 43 -3.34 2.09 7.70
C LYS A 43 -2.03 2.72 7.23
N ALA A 44 -1.34 2.13 6.27
CA ALA A 44 -0.06 2.64 5.78
C ALA A 44 -0.24 3.94 4.99
N ASP A 45 0.14 5.09 5.53
CA ASP A 45 0.04 6.37 4.82
C ASP A 45 1.25 6.69 3.92
N ASN A 46 2.29 5.85 3.98
CA ASN A 46 3.55 6.11 3.32
C ASN A 46 3.67 5.39 1.98
N LYS A 47 3.53 6.15 0.88
CA LYS A 47 3.70 5.67 -0.50
C LYS A 47 5.02 4.89 -0.69
N LYS A 48 6.14 5.38 -0.15
CA LYS A 48 7.45 4.71 -0.29
C LYS A 48 7.49 3.33 0.37
N LYS A 49 6.76 3.13 1.48
CA LYS A 49 6.67 1.83 2.15
C LYS A 49 5.83 0.85 1.33
N LEU A 50 4.73 1.33 0.75
CA LEU A 50 3.86 0.54 -0.14
C LEU A 50 4.60 0.10 -1.40
N ASP A 51 5.29 1.01 -2.07
CA ASP A 51 6.08 0.73 -3.27
C ASP A 51 7.18 -0.31 -2.98
N ARG A 52 7.90 -0.16 -1.87
CA ARG A 52 8.91 -1.13 -1.43
C ARG A 52 8.31 -2.49 -1.06
N ALA A 53 7.11 -2.52 -0.51
CA ALA A 53 6.38 -3.77 -0.27
C ALA A 53 5.99 -4.45 -1.59
N ILE A 54 5.57 -3.69 -2.62
CA ILE A 54 5.29 -4.25 -3.96
C ILE A 54 6.57 -4.84 -4.57
N ASP A 55 7.71 -4.15 -4.44
CA ASP A 55 8.99 -4.64 -4.94
C ASP A 55 9.40 -5.94 -4.22
N LEU A 56 9.30 -5.95 -2.89
CA LEU A 56 9.52 -7.15 -2.09
C LEU A 56 8.52 -8.25 -2.40
N LEU A 57 7.28 -7.95 -2.81
CA LEU A 57 6.30 -8.97 -3.16
C LEU A 57 6.77 -9.85 -4.31
N LEU A 58 7.59 -9.35 -5.23
CA LEU A 58 8.14 -10.17 -6.31
C LEU A 58 9.11 -11.23 -5.77
N ASP A 59 10.00 -10.85 -4.85
CA ASP A 59 11.09 -11.69 -4.33
C ASP A 59 10.71 -12.48 -3.06
N ALA A 60 9.82 -11.93 -2.24
CA ALA A 60 9.43 -12.45 -0.94
C ALA A 60 8.81 -13.84 -1.07
N LYS A 61 9.16 -14.70 -0.10
CA LYS A 61 8.59 -16.04 0.05
C LYS A 61 7.44 -16.09 1.04
N THR A 62 7.21 -15.03 1.80
CA THR A 62 6.14 -14.95 2.82
C THR A 62 5.50 -13.55 2.86
N ILE A 63 4.26 -13.48 3.38
CA ILE A 63 3.57 -12.22 3.65
C ILE A 63 4.38 -11.32 4.59
N ASP A 64 5.03 -11.89 5.61
CA ASP A 64 5.74 -11.13 6.64
C ASP A 64 6.89 -10.30 6.05
N GLU A 65 7.63 -10.88 5.09
CA GLU A 65 8.69 -10.16 4.38
C GLU A 65 8.17 -8.98 3.56
N VAL A 66 6.96 -9.11 2.99
CA VAL A 66 6.31 -8.01 2.26
C VAL A 66 5.79 -6.93 3.21
N LEU A 67 5.34 -7.32 4.41
CA LEU A 67 4.80 -6.40 5.41
C LEU A 67 5.87 -5.76 6.30
N ARG A 68 7.09 -6.31 6.37
CA ARG A 68 8.24 -5.71 7.08
C ARG A 68 8.42 -4.20 6.86
N PRO A 69 8.40 -3.67 5.63
CA PRO A 69 8.53 -2.22 5.41
C PRO A 69 7.32 -1.41 5.89
N LEU A 70 6.15 -2.04 6.08
CA LEU A 70 4.90 -1.42 6.50
C LEU A 70 4.73 -1.39 8.03
N ASP A 71 5.50 -2.20 8.76
CA ASP A 71 5.65 -2.12 10.21
C ASP A 71 6.31 -0.79 10.64
#